data_AF-A0A091T1D8-F1
#
_entry.id   AF-A0A091T1D8-F1
#
_cell.length_a   1.000
_cell.length_b   1.000
_cell.length_c   1.000
_cell.angle_alpha   90.00
_cell.angle_beta   90.00
_cell.angle_gamma   90.00
#
_symmetry.space_group_name_H-M   'P 1'
#
loop_
_entity.id
_entity.type
_entity.pdbx_description
1 polymer ?
#
loop_
_entity_poly.entity_id
_entity_poly.type
_entity_poly.pdbx_seq_one_letter_code
_entity_poly.pdbx_strand_id
1 'polypeptide(L)'
;IVSRYNNRTYRVDDIDWDANPQCTFRKSDGSEISYVDYYKRQYNQEITDLNQPVLISQSRRRRGSMMPGPVVLIPELCFLTGLTEKMRNDFNMMKDLAAHTRLPPEQRQHEIRRLIDYIRKDDSVQKELRDWGLSFDSNLLSFTGRVVQGEKILQSGNVFDYNPQFADWSKETRGAPLICAKPLDNWLLIYTRRNYDIANTLLQNLFKVTPSMGIRMNKATMIEVDDRTEAYLRVLQQSVTPDTNIVFCVLSSSRKDKYDAIKKYLCTDCPIPSQCVIARTLSKPQTAMAITTKIALQMNCKMGGELWSVEIPLKQVMIVGIDCYHDTLSGKQSIAGFVASLNQTMTRWFSRCAVQGRGQELVDGLKACLQTALRDWFKWNKYLPSRIIVYRDGVGDGQLNTLVNYEVPQFLDCLKSVGKDYNPRLTVIVVKKRVNTRFFARCGGELKNPPPGTVVDVEVTRPEWYDFFIVSQAVRNGCVAPTHYNVIYDTSKLKPDHVQRLTYKLCHMYYNWSGVIRVPAPCQYAHKLAFLVGQSIHREPNLLLSDRLYYL
;
A
#
# COMPACT_ATOMS: atom_id res chain seq x y z
N ILE A 1 18.36 17.34 0.76
CA ILE A 1 19.65 17.43 1.48
C ILE A 1 19.47 18.29 2.73
N VAL A 2 20.35 18.14 3.71
CA VAL A 2 20.43 18.97 4.92
C VAL A 2 21.84 19.53 5.05
N SER A 3 21.97 20.81 5.36
CA SER A 3 23.23 21.44 5.73
C SER A 3 23.38 21.44 7.24
N ARG A 4 24.43 20.81 7.78
CA ARG A 4 24.62 20.68 9.23
C ARG A 4 25.03 21.99 9.91
N TYR A 5 25.69 22.89 9.19
CA TYR A 5 26.14 24.17 9.74
C TYR A 5 25.01 25.14 10.11
N ASN A 6 23.78 24.91 9.63
CA ASN A 6 22.60 25.73 9.97
C ASN A 6 21.31 24.91 10.15
N ASN A 7 21.39 23.58 10.10
CA ASN A 7 20.26 22.64 10.16
C ASN A 7 19.10 22.94 9.19
N ARG A 8 19.39 23.58 8.05
CA ARG A 8 18.38 23.84 7.01
C ARG A 8 18.31 22.69 6.01
N THR A 9 17.11 22.46 5.48
CA THR A 9 16.86 21.46 4.44
C THR A 9 16.56 22.13 3.12
N TYR A 10 17.11 21.55 2.05
CA TYR A 10 16.98 22.04 0.69
C TYR A 10 16.60 20.89 -0.24
N ARG A 11 15.77 21.20 -1.24
CA ARG A 11 15.54 20.33 -2.39
C ARG A 11 16.57 20.70 -3.45
N VAL A 12 17.35 19.73 -3.89
CA VAL A 12 18.25 19.94 -5.04
C VAL A 12 17.36 19.95 -6.28
N ASP A 13 17.33 21.08 -6.97
CA ASP A 13 16.58 21.26 -8.21
C ASP A 13 17.49 21.13 -9.43
N ASP A 14 18.76 21.51 -9.30
CA ASP A 14 19.76 21.36 -10.36
C ASP A 14 21.20 21.24 -9.80
N ILE A 15 22.14 20.89 -10.66
CA ILE A 15 23.59 20.92 -10.40
C ILE A 15 24.22 21.81 -11.45
N ASP A 16 24.88 22.89 -11.01
CA ASP A 16 25.67 23.75 -11.88
C ASP A 16 27.10 23.21 -11.90
N TRP A 17 27.49 22.69 -13.07
CA TRP A 17 28.79 22.08 -13.31
C TRP A 17 29.87 23.09 -13.73
N ASP A 18 29.45 24.30 -14.13
CA ASP A 18 30.37 25.35 -14.57
C ASP A 18 30.82 26.24 -13.40
N ALA A 19 30.00 26.32 -12.34
CA ALA A 19 30.35 27.00 -11.11
C ALA A 19 31.06 26.08 -10.09
N ASN A 20 31.96 26.66 -9.31
CA ASN A 20 32.73 25.96 -8.27
C ASN A 20 32.87 26.84 -7.00
N PRO A 21 33.37 26.29 -5.87
CA PRO A 21 33.55 27.04 -4.63
C PRO A 21 34.34 28.36 -4.73
N GLN A 22 35.20 28.52 -5.74
CA GLN A 22 35.98 29.75 -5.93
C GLN A 22 35.17 30.87 -6.59
N CYS A 23 34.04 30.55 -7.23
CA CYS A 23 33.13 31.54 -7.78
C CYS A 23 32.55 32.46 -6.69
N THR A 24 32.19 33.69 -7.09
CA THR A 24 31.67 34.72 -6.19
C THR A 24 30.15 34.90 -6.34
N PHE A 25 29.53 35.43 -5.29
CA PHE A 25 28.15 35.89 -5.33
C PHE A 25 28.00 37.21 -4.57
N ARG A 26 26.94 37.95 -4.92
CA ARG A 26 26.65 39.24 -4.30
C ARG A 26 25.80 39.06 -3.04
N LYS A 27 26.29 39.58 -1.91
CA LYS A 27 25.58 39.61 -0.64
C LYS A 27 24.47 40.66 -0.62
N SER A 28 23.58 40.58 0.37
CA SER A 28 22.51 41.56 0.59
C SER A 28 23.04 42.97 0.91
N ASP A 29 24.26 43.07 1.45
CA ASP A 29 24.97 44.32 1.69
C ASP A 29 25.60 44.93 0.41
N GLY A 30 25.45 44.25 -0.73
CA GLY A 30 25.95 44.69 -2.02
C GLY A 30 27.39 44.29 -2.35
N SER A 31 28.15 43.75 -1.38
CA SER A 31 29.54 43.30 -1.58
C SER A 31 29.63 41.88 -2.17
N GLU A 32 30.72 41.59 -2.88
CA GLU A 32 31.00 40.26 -3.43
C GLU A 32 31.89 39.44 -2.52
N ILE A 33 31.64 38.13 -2.49
CA ILE A 33 32.42 37.17 -1.71
C ILE A 33 32.43 35.81 -2.42
N SER A 34 33.53 35.07 -2.34
CA SER A 34 33.59 33.69 -2.85
C SER A 34 32.76 32.76 -1.97
N TYR A 35 32.31 31.62 -2.50
CA TYR A 35 31.62 30.63 -1.65
C TYR A 35 32.54 30.13 -0.53
N VAL A 36 33.81 29.85 -0.83
CA VAL A 36 34.82 29.45 0.17
C VAL A 36 34.94 30.45 1.31
N ASP A 37 35.13 31.74 0.98
CA ASP A 37 35.28 32.78 2.00
C ASP A 37 34.00 32.98 2.79
N TYR A 38 32.84 32.89 2.13
CA TYR A 38 31.54 33.00 2.80
C TYR A 38 31.36 31.89 3.83
N TYR A 39 31.58 30.63 3.46
CA TYR A 39 31.42 29.51 4.37
C TYR A 39 32.44 29.53 5.51
N LYS A 40 33.68 29.95 5.24
CA LYS A 40 34.71 30.12 6.28
C LYS A 40 34.36 31.23 7.26
N ARG A 41 33.94 32.41 6.78
CA ARG A 41 33.62 33.58 7.64
C ARG A 41 32.31 33.42 8.41
N GLN A 42 31.26 32.93 7.76
CA GLN A 42 29.91 32.89 8.35
C GLN A 42 29.69 31.67 9.24
N TYR A 43 30.25 30.52 8.87
CA TYR A 43 29.95 29.23 9.51
C TYR A 43 31.19 28.49 9.99
N ASN A 44 32.38 29.07 9.84
CA ASN A 44 33.67 28.44 10.16
C ASN A 44 33.81 27.04 9.53
N GLN A 45 33.37 26.90 8.28
CA GLN A 45 33.49 25.66 7.51
C GLN A 45 34.59 25.80 6.46
N GLU A 46 35.51 24.85 6.43
CA GLU A 46 36.54 24.78 5.38
C GLU A 46 36.07 23.87 4.26
N ILE A 47 36.23 24.33 3.02
CA ILE A 47 35.93 23.56 1.80
C ILE A 47 37.25 23.01 1.29
N THR A 48 37.35 21.69 1.14
CA THR A 48 38.59 21.02 0.76
C THR A 48 38.70 20.78 -0.73
N ASP A 49 37.58 20.48 -1.41
CA ASP A 49 37.55 20.32 -2.86
C ASP A 49 37.11 21.62 -3.53
N LEU A 50 38.05 22.37 -4.09
CA LEU A 50 37.77 23.66 -4.75
C LEU A 50 37.22 23.52 -6.19
N ASN A 51 37.24 22.31 -6.76
CA ASN A 51 36.80 22.05 -8.12
C ASN A 51 35.42 21.35 -8.18
N GLN A 52 34.82 21.05 -7.03
CA GLN A 52 33.49 20.45 -6.99
C GLN A 52 32.44 21.37 -7.62
N PRO A 53 31.40 20.81 -8.27
CA PRO A 53 30.28 21.60 -8.77
C PRO A 53 29.46 22.17 -7.61
N VAL A 54 28.50 23.04 -7.90
CA VAL A 54 27.57 23.56 -6.88
C VAL A 54 26.15 23.05 -7.09
N LEU A 55 25.41 22.89 -5.98
CA LEU A 55 24.02 22.46 -6.00
C LEU A 55 23.09 23.68 -6.01
N ILE A 56 22.07 23.64 -6.85
CA ILE A 56 21.08 24.71 -6.97
C ILE A 56 19.76 24.27 -6.31
N SER A 57 19.27 25.10 -5.39
CA SER A 57 17.95 24.95 -4.78
C SER A 57 17.11 26.18 -5.08
N GLN A 58 16.01 25.98 -5.81
CA GLN A 58 15.10 27.07 -6.14
C GLN A 58 14.17 27.35 -4.96
N SER A 59 14.13 28.61 -4.53
CA SER A 59 13.16 29.06 -3.53
C SER A 59 11.74 28.91 -4.08
N ARG A 60 10.90 28.09 -3.45
CA ARG A 60 9.50 27.95 -3.85
C ARG A 60 8.75 29.26 -3.58
N ARG A 61 8.14 29.83 -4.62
CA ARG A 61 7.25 31.00 -4.55
C ARG A 61 6.33 30.97 -3.33
N ARG A 62 6.48 31.92 -2.40
CA ARG A 62 5.33 32.43 -1.63
C ARG A 62 4.72 33.55 -2.45
N ARG A 63 3.42 33.46 -2.78
CA ARG A 63 2.69 34.53 -3.49
C ARG A 63 2.94 35.85 -2.75
N GLY A 64 3.52 36.84 -3.42
CA GLY A 64 3.67 38.21 -2.91
C GLY A 64 5.04 38.65 -2.39
N SER A 65 6.10 37.82 -2.42
CA SER A 65 7.46 38.26 -2.01
C SER A 65 8.37 38.52 -3.22
N MET A 66 9.09 39.66 -3.21
CA MET A 66 10.24 39.91 -4.08
C MET A 66 11.33 38.86 -3.80
N MET A 67 11.97 38.34 -4.84
CA MET A 67 12.75 37.09 -4.80
C MET A 67 14.16 37.28 -4.20
N PRO A 68 14.60 36.43 -3.25
CA PRO A 68 15.99 36.00 -3.17
C PRO A 68 16.26 35.06 -4.36
N GLY A 69 17.41 35.18 -5.01
CA GLY A 69 17.84 34.29 -6.11
C GLY A 69 17.91 32.81 -5.70
N PRO A 70 18.24 31.90 -6.64
CA PRO A 70 18.45 30.49 -6.31
C PRO A 70 19.49 30.35 -5.20
N VAL A 71 19.25 29.45 -4.25
CA VAL A 71 20.22 29.15 -3.19
C VAL A 71 21.25 28.20 -3.77
N VAL A 72 22.51 28.64 -3.77
CA VAL A 72 23.66 27.84 -4.18
C VAL A 72 24.28 27.17 -2.95
N LEU A 73 24.55 25.87 -3.04
CA LEU A 73 25.03 25.06 -1.92
C LEU A 73 26.25 24.24 -2.35
N ILE A 74 27.21 24.08 -1.46
CA ILE A 74 28.41 23.27 -1.71
C ILE A 74 28.14 21.80 -1.35
N PRO A 75 28.31 20.84 -2.28
CA PRO A 75 28.05 19.42 -2.05
C PRO A 75 28.75 18.86 -0.81
N GLU A 76 30.01 19.19 -0.59
CA GLU A 76 30.82 18.76 0.57
C GLU A 76 30.18 19.11 1.91
N LEU A 77 29.43 20.20 1.98
CA LEU A 77 28.75 20.67 3.21
C LEU A 77 27.30 20.16 3.32
N CYS A 78 26.85 19.33 2.39
CA CYS A 78 25.48 18.86 2.25
C CYS A 78 25.35 17.36 2.51
N PHE A 79 24.35 16.98 3.31
CA PHE A 79 24.08 15.58 3.64
C PHE A 79 22.76 15.13 3.04
N LEU A 80 22.75 13.96 2.40
CA LEU A 80 21.52 13.36 1.90
C LEU A 80 20.60 13.00 3.07
N THR A 81 19.32 13.38 2.93
CA THR A 81 18.27 13.08 3.91
C THR A 81 17.49 11.84 3.48
N GLY A 82 17.03 11.05 4.45
CA GLY A 82 16.25 9.83 4.19
C GLY A 82 17.11 8.58 4.02
N LEU A 83 16.48 7.48 3.61
CA LEU A 83 17.13 6.18 3.42
C LEU A 83 17.25 5.86 1.93
N THR A 84 18.45 5.55 1.46
CA THR A 84 18.70 5.05 0.09
C THR A 84 18.08 3.66 -0.10
N GLU A 85 17.87 3.23 -1.34
CA GLU A 85 17.38 1.86 -1.62
C GLU A 85 18.33 0.78 -1.11
N LYS A 86 19.64 1.02 -1.20
CA LYS A 86 20.65 0.11 -0.65
C LYS A 86 20.47 -0.08 0.86
N MET A 87 20.28 1.01 1.60
CA MET A 87 20.01 0.98 3.04
C MET A 87 18.68 0.30 3.36
N ARG A 88 17.62 0.58 2.58
CA ARG A 88 16.30 -0.07 2.76
C ARG A 88 16.33 -1.58 2.49
N ASN A 89 17.18 -2.02 1.59
CA ASN A 89 17.35 -3.43 1.23
C ASN A 89 18.31 -4.18 2.20
N ASP A 90 19.06 -3.46 3.04
CA ASP A 90 19.89 -4.04 4.09
C ASP A 90 19.05 -4.34 5.33
N PHE A 91 18.83 -5.63 5.58
CA PHE A 91 18.02 -6.09 6.70
C PHE A 91 18.61 -5.72 8.06
N ASN A 92 19.94 -5.76 8.23
CA ASN A 92 20.58 -5.50 9.51
C ASN A 92 20.44 -4.01 9.86
N MET A 93 20.73 -3.13 8.90
CA MET A 93 20.56 -1.69 9.08
C MET A 93 19.11 -1.32 9.42
N MET A 94 18.15 -1.90 8.69
CA MET A 94 16.72 -1.64 8.96
C MET A 94 16.25 -2.23 10.30
N LYS A 95 16.85 -3.32 10.77
CA LYS A 95 16.58 -3.91 12.09
C LYS A 95 17.09 -3.00 13.20
N ASP A 96 18.31 -2.48 13.10
CA ASP A 96 18.91 -1.59 14.08
C ASP A 96 18.15 -0.25 14.13
N LEU A 97 17.85 0.33 12.97
CA LEU A 97 17.01 1.53 12.89
C LEU A 97 15.62 1.32 13.50
N ALA A 98 15.02 0.13 13.30
CA ALA A 98 13.73 -0.21 13.86
C ALA A 98 13.76 -0.27 15.40
N ALA A 99 14.87 -0.66 16.02
CA ALA A 99 15.00 -0.68 17.48
C ALA A 99 14.86 0.73 18.09
N HIS A 100 15.39 1.75 17.41
CA HIS A 100 15.32 3.14 17.87
C HIS A 100 14.04 3.87 17.45
N THR A 101 13.41 3.48 16.33
CA THR A 101 12.25 4.19 15.78
C THR A 101 10.90 3.61 16.19
N ARG A 102 10.85 2.33 16.59
CA ARG A 102 9.61 1.63 16.97
C ARG A 102 9.38 1.68 18.49
N LEU A 103 9.14 2.88 19.01
CA LEU A 103 8.81 3.09 20.41
C LEU A 103 7.53 2.34 20.80
N PRO A 104 7.54 1.46 21.83
CA PRO A 104 6.35 0.90 22.46
C PRO A 104 5.45 1.98 23.09
N PRO A 105 4.18 1.66 23.42
CA PRO A 105 3.21 2.60 24.00
C PRO A 105 3.74 3.41 25.18
N GLU A 106 4.34 2.76 26.18
CA GLU A 106 4.84 3.42 27.39
C GLU A 106 5.99 4.39 27.10
N GLN A 107 6.97 3.94 26.32
CA GLN A 107 8.09 4.80 25.91
C GLN A 107 7.60 5.98 25.08
N ARG A 108 6.63 5.77 24.17
CA ARG A 108 6.04 6.87 23.40
C ARG A 108 5.31 7.87 24.30
N GLN A 109 4.55 7.40 25.29
CA GLN A 109 3.93 8.30 26.28
C GLN A 109 4.97 9.08 27.07
N HIS A 110 6.05 8.42 27.49
CA HIS A 110 7.15 9.09 28.20
C HIS A 110 7.80 10.19 27.36
N GLU A 111 8.09 9.92 26.09
CA GLU A 111 8.64 10.91 25.15
C GLU A 111 7.69 12.10 24.92
N ILE A 112 6.38 11.85 24.83
CA ILE A 112 5.38 12.93 24.73
C ILE A 112 5.34 13.76 26.02
N ARG A 113 5.37 13.12 27.19
CA ARG A 113 5.42 13.83 28.48
C ARG A 113 6.68 14.67 28.60
N ARG A 114 7.84 14.15 28.19
CA ARG A 114 9.10 14.91 28.18
C ARG A 114 9.00 16.19 27.35
N LEU A 115 8.31 16.12 26.19
CA LEU A 115 8.06 17.30 25.36
C LEU A 115 7.12 18.30 26.05
N ILE A 116 6.04 17.84 26.68
CA ILE A 116 5.12 18.71 27.44
C ILE A 116 5.85 19.37 28.62
N ASP A 117 6.68 18.61 29.34
CA ASP A 117 7.48 19.13 30.45
C ASP A 117 8.50 20.17 29.99
N TYR A 118 9.12 19.98 28.83
CA TYR A 118 9.99 20.98 28.23
C TYR A 118 9.23 22.27 27.90
N ILE A 119 8.08 22.17 27.24
CA ILE A 119 7.20 23.31 26.92
C ILE A 119 6.77 24.05 28.20
N ARG A 120 6.48 23.32 29.28
CA ARG A 120 6.06 23.88 30.57
C ARG A 120 7.17 24.59 31.32
N LYS A 121 8.40 24.09 31.24
CA LYS A 121 9.56 24.64 31.95
C LYS A 121 10.19 25.84 31.25
N ASP A 122 9.89 26.05 29.97
CA ASP A 122 10.40 27.17 29.21
C ASP A 122 9.53 28.42 29.42
N ASP A 123 10.05 29.39 30.19
CA ASP A 123 9.35 30.63 30.51
C ASP A 123 8.98 31.46 29.28
N SER A 124 9.78 31.40 28.21
CA SER A 124 9.53 32.13 26.98
C SER A 124 8.30 31.57 26.25
N VAL A 125 8.20 30.24 26.19
CA VAL A 125 7.05 29.54 25.60
C VAL A 125 5.80 29.74 26.45
N GLN A 126 5.93 29.68 27.78
CA GLN A 126 4.79 29.91 28.67
C GLN A 126 4.29 31.35 28.61
N LYS A 127 5.19 32.33 28.45
CA LYS A 127 4.79 33.73 28.23
C LYS A 127 3.97 33.86 26.96
N GLU A 128 4.47 33.35 25.83
CA GLU A 128 3.74 33.38 24.56
C GLU A 128 2.34 32.74 24.70
N LEU A 129 2.25 31.54 25.29
CA LEU A 129 0.96 30.87 25.49
C LEU A 129 -0.02 31.71 26.33
N ARG A 130 0.44 32.33 27.42
CA ARG A 130 -0.38 33.20 28.25
C ARG A 130 -0.85 34.45 27.53
N ASP A 131 0.01 35.06 26.71
CA ASP A 131 -0.33 36.24 25.92
C ASP A 131 -1.47 35.94 24.93
N TRP A 132 -1.57 34.69 24.44
CA TRP A 132 -2.69 34.19 23.63
C TRP A 132 -3.87 33.62 24.44
N GLY A 133 -3.79 33.57 25.78
CA GLY A 133 -4.80 32.96 26.64
C GLY A 133 -4.89 31.42 26.52
N LEU A 134 -3.81 30.79 26.07
CA LEU A 134 -3.73 29.35 25.82
C LEU A 134 -2.92 28.63 26.91
N SER A 135 -3.20 27.34 27.08
CA SER A 135 -2.39 26.44 27.89
C SER A 135 -2.48 25.01 27.36
N PHE A 136 -1.44 24.21 27.58
CA PHE A 136 -1.45 22.78 27.28
C PHE A 136 -1.83 21.97 28.53
N ASP A 137 -2.67 20.97 28.33
CA ASP A 137 -2.91 19.95 29.36
C ASP A 137 -1.62 19.13 29.62
N SER A 138 -1.42 18.76 30.87
CA SER A 138 -0.34 17.90 31.35
C SER A 138 -0.54 16.42 31.00
N ASN A 139 -1.79 16.02 30.78
CA ASN A 139 -2.15 14.63 30.55
C ASN A 139 -2.56 14.39 29.09
N LEU A 140 -2.42 13.15 28.67
CA LEU A 140 -3.00 12.73 27.39
C LEU A 140 -4.53 12.74 27.51
N LEU A 141 -5.20 13.17 26.43
CA LEU A 141 -6.64 13.09 26.31
C LEU A 141 -7.13 11.65 26.57
N SER A 142 -8.04 11.51 27.53
CA SER A 142 -8.65 10.23 27.90
C SER A 142 -10.11 10.22 27.49
N PHE A 143 -10.52 9.17 26.79
CA PHE A 143 -11.89 8.98 26.32
C PHE A 143 -12.19 7.48 26.16
N THR A 144 -13.45 7.14 25.97
CA THR A 144 -13.89 5.75 25.78
C THR A 144 -14.07 5.44 24.29
N GLY A 145 -13.27 4.49 23.78
CA GLY A 145 -13.50 3.88 22.47
C GLY A 145 -14.33 2.60 22.58
N ARG A 146 -14.64 1.99 21.43
CA ARG A 146 -15.35 0.70 21.36
C ARG A 146 -14.44 -0.35 20.72
N VAL A 147 -14.64 -1.62 21.04
CA VAL A 147 -13.96 -2.73 20.36
C VAL A 147 -15.04 -3.55 19.66
N VAL A 148 -15.00 -3.60 18.33
CA VAL A 148 -15.92 -4.46 17.57
C VAL A 148 -15.54 -5.93 17.75
N GLN A 149 -16.55 -6.80 17.70
CA GLN A 149 -16.35 -8.24 17.83
C GLN A 149 -15.46 -8.76 16.69
N GLY A 150 -14.57 -9.70 17.02
CA GLY A 150 -13.81 -10.45 16.03
C GLY A 150 -14.73 -11.24 15.10
N GLU A 151 -14.25 -11.49 13.87
CA GLU A 151 -15.03 -12.19 12.86
C GLU A 151 -14.76 -13.69 12.88
N LYS A 152 -15.71 -14.49 12.39
CA LYS A 152 -15.48 -15.91 12.12
C LYS A 152 -15.02 -16.10 10.69
N ILE A 153 -14.01 -16.93 10.49
CA ILE A 153 -13.48 -17.24 9.17
C ILE A 153 -14.24 -18.44 8.61
N LEU A 154 -14.93 -18.23 7.49
CA LEU A 154 -15.70 -19.24 6.78
C LEU A 154 -14.85 -19.79 5.64
N GLN A 155 -14.66 -21.11 5.60
CA GLN A 155 -13.87 -21.76 4.56
C GLN A 155 -14.45 -23.15 4.24
N SER A 156 -15.00 -23.29 3.03
CA SER A 156 -15.61 -24.54 2.51
C SER A 156 -16.60 -25.22 3.49
N GLY A 157 -17.49 -24.42 4.10
CA GLY A 157 -18.48 -24.91 5.08
C GLY A 157 -17.95 -25.04 6.52
N ASN A 158 -16.64 -24.98 6.72
CA ASN A 158 -16.04 -24.90 8.06
C ASN A 158 -16.05 -23.47 8.58
N VAL A 159 -16.16 -23.35 9.90
CA VAL A 159 -16.15 -22.08 10.64
C VAL A 159 -14.99 -22.12 11.61
N PHE A 160 -14.09 -21.14 11.53
CA PHE A 160 -12.92 -21.03 12.38
C PHE A 160 -12.97 -19.73 13.21
N ASP A 161 -12.82 -19.88 14.52
CA ASP A 161 -12.51 -18.77 15.42
C ASP A 161 -11.00 -18.56 15.48
N TYR A 162 -10.56 -17.31 15.66
CA TYR A 162 -9.15 -16.97 15.87
C TYR A 162 -9.00 -16.02 17.05
N ASN A 163 -7.80 -15.93 17.62
CA ASN A 163 -7.55 -15.00 18.72
C ASN A 163 -7.50 -13.54 18.20
N PRO A 164 -8.44 -12.66 18.60
CA PRO A 164 -8.50 -11.29 18.09
C PRO A 164 -7.26 -10.45 18.43
N GLN A 165 -6.52 -10.78 19.50
CA GLN A 165 -5.29 -10.07 19.86
C GLN A 165 -4.16 -10.32 18.85
N PHE A 166 -4.08 -11.52 18.29
CA PHE A 166 -3.09 -11.86 17.28
C PHE A 166 -3.57 -11.53 15.86
N ALA A 167 -4.90 -11.52 15.64
CA ALA A 167 -5.50 -11.19 14.35
C ALA A 167 -4.92 -12.01 13.19
N ASP A 168 -4.65 -13.30 13.42
CA ASP A 168 -4.08 -14.26 12.48
C ASP A 168 -4.82 -15.60 12.65
N TRP A 169 -5.15 -16.25 11.54
CA TRP A 169 -5.83 -17.54 11.49
C TRP A 169 -5.06 -18.60 10.67
N SER A 170 -3.76 -18.38 10.47
CA SER A 170 -2.95 -19.21 9.57
C SER A 170 -2.76 -20.66 10.06
N LYS A 171 -2.95 -20.90 11.36
CA LYS A 171 -2.89 -22.24 11.95
C LYS A 171 -4.23 -22.95 11.86
N GLU A 172 -5.30 -22.19 12.08
CA GLU A 172 -6.69 -22.62 12.17
C GLU A 172 -7.19 -23.10 10.81
N THR A 173 -6.85 -22.41 9.73
CA THR A 173 -7.25 -22.78 8.36
C THR A 173 -6.34 -23.83 7.70
N ARG A 174 -5.34 -24.35 8.42
CA ARG A 174 -4.36 -25.28 7.85
C ARG A 174 -5.02 -26.62 7.55
N GLY A 175 -4.86 -27.10 6.32
CA GLY A 175 -5.36 -28.40 5.89
C GLY A 175 -6.87 -28.44 5.63
N ALA A 176 -7.55 -27.29 5.66
CA ALA A 176 -8.95 -27.17 5.29
C ALA A 176 -9.10 -26.93 3.77
N PRO A 177 -10.13 -27.50 3.12
CA PRO A 177 -10.42 -27.24 1.72
C PRO A 177 -10.78 -25.76 1.49
N LEU A 178 -10.49 -25.24 0.31
CA LEU A 178 -10.79 -23.85 -0.07
C LEU A 178 -12.24 -23.70 -0.52
N ILE A 179 -12.82 -22.50 -0.40
CA ILE A 179 -14.18 -22.21 -0.89
C ILE A 179 -14.33 -22.56 -2.38
N CYS A 180 -13.37 -22.16 -3.21
CA CYS A 180 -13.30 -22.53 -4.61
C CYS A 180 -11.85 -22.82 -4.98
N ALA A 181 -11.53 -24.11 -5.09
CA ALA A 181 -10.26 -24.58 -5.60
C ALA A 181 -10.28 -24.61 -7.15
N LYS A 182 -9.22 -24.09 -7.77
CA LYS A 182 -9.00 -24.15 -9.22
C LYS A 182 -8.04 -25.28 -9.54
N PRO A 183 -8.37 -26.17 -10.48
CA PRO A 183 -7.49 -27.27 -10.84
C PRO A 183 -6.24 -26.75 -11.56
N LEU A 184 -5.13 -27.47 -11.38
CA LEU A 184 -3.86 -27.29 -12.07
C LEU A 184 -3.70 -28.46 -13.05
N ASP A 185 -4.45 -28.41 -14.15
CA ASP A 185 -4.51 -29.50 -15.13
C ASP A 185 -3.43 -29.35 -16.21
N ASN A 186 -3.25 -28.14 -16.76
CA ASN A 186 -2.17 -27.78 -17.67
C ASN A 186 -1.44 -26.55 -17.13
N TRP A 187 -0.23 -26.72 -16.59
CA TRP A 187 0.55 -25.62 -16.03
C TRP A 187 2.04 -25.84 -16.24
N LEU A 188 2.77 -24.73 -16.37
CA LEU A 188 4.19 -24.73 -16.69
C LEU A 188 5.03 -24.41 -15.46
N LEU A 189 6.14 -25.13 -15.27
CA LEU A 189 7.16 -24.83 -14.27
C LEU A 189 8.49 -24.54 -14.97
N ILE A 190 8.82 -23.26 -15.10
CA ILE A 190 10.03 -22.76 -15.74
C ILE A 190 11.12 -22.56 -14.69
N TYR A 191 12.31 -23.11 -14.94
CA TYR A 191 13.45 -23.03 -14.03
C TYR A 191 14.76 -22.98 -14.80
N THR A 192 15.81 -22.46 -14.18
CA THR A 192 17.18 -22.53 -14.73
C THR A 192 17.84 -23.85 -14.35
N ARG A 193 18.74 -24.38 -15.18
CA ARG A 193 19.47 -25.65 -14.91
C ARG A 193 19.95 -25.82 -13.46
N ARG A 194 20.61 -24.78 -12.90
CA ARG A 194 21.12 -24.75 -11.51
C ARG A 194 20.05 -24.84 -10.41
N ASN A 195 18.79 -24.61 -10.74
CA ASN A 195 17.66 -24.58 -9.82
C ASN A 195 16.75 -25.81 -9.99
N TYR A 196 17.17 -26.83 -10.75
CA TYR A 196 16.38 -28.05 -10.98
C TYR A 196 15.92 -28.71 -9.67
N ASP A 197 16.84 -28.94 -8.73
CA ASP A 197 16.51 -29.60 -7.46
C ASP A 197 15.53 -28.79 -6.61
N ILE A 198 15.66 -27.45 -6.63
CA ILE A 198 14.74 -26.53 -5.93
C ILE A 198 13.36 -26.59 -6.58
N ALA A 199 13.28 -26.60 -7.91
CA ALA A 199 12.02 -26.72 -8.66
C ALA A 199 11.34 -28.08 -8.40
N ASN A 200 12.10 -29.18 -8.38
CA ASN A 200 11.59 -30.50 -8.08
C ASN A 200 11.09 -30.61 -6.64
N THR A 201 11.85 -30.07 -5.67
CA THR A 201 11.44 -30.01 -4.25
C THR A 201 10.16 -29.20 -4.08
N LEU A 202 10.04 -28.07 -4.78
CA LEU A 202 8.82 -27.27 -4.80
C LEU A 202 7.63 -28.09 -5.33
N LEU A 203 7.81 -28.80 -6.45
CA LEU A 203 6.77 -29.63 -7.04
C LEU A 203 6.30 -30.72 -6.08
N GLN A 204 7.23 -31.42 -5.41
CA GLN A 204 6.91 -32.41 -4.38
C GLN A 204 6.15 -31.81 -3.20
N ASN A 205 6.54 -30.62 -2.74
CA ASN A 205 5.86 -29.93 -1.65
C ASN A 205 4.46 -29.45 -2.08
N LEU A 206 4.28 -29.01 -3.32
CA LEU A 206 2.98 -28.67 -3.89
C LEU A 206 2.06 -29.89 -3.89
N PHE A 207 2.53 -31.05 -4.38
CA PHE A 207 1.78 -32.31 -4.35
C PHE A 207 1.33 -32.73 -2.93
N LYS A 208 2.08 -32.34 -1.89
CA LYS A 208 1.70 -32.63 -0.50
C LYS A 208 0.64 -31.68 0.04
N VAL A 209 0.66 -30.40 -0.33
CA VAL A 209 -0.23 -29.38 0.27
C VAL A 209 -1.54 -29.19 -0.50
N THR A 210 -1.52 -29.30 -1.83
CA THR A 210 -2.68 -29.03 -2.68
C THR A 210 -3.89 -29.96 -2.45
N PRO A 211 -3.74 -31.27 -2.13
CA PRO A 211 -4.90 -32.13 -1.89
C PRO A 211 -5.74 -31.69 -0.69
N SER A 212 -5.09 -31.28 0.41
CA SER A 212 -5.78 -30.79 1.62
C SER A 212 -6.59 -29.51 1.37
N MET A 213 -6.20 -28.74 0.35
CA MET A 213 -6.88 -27.52 -0.10
C MET A 213 -8.02 -27.81 -1.09
N GLY A 214 -8.20 -29.06 -1.54
CA GLY A 214 -9.12 -29.41 -2.62
C GLY A 214 -8.62 -29.05 -4.02
N ILE A 215 -7.33 -28.68 -4.16
CA ILE A 215 -6.72 -28.35 -5.46
C ILE A 215 -6.28 -29.65 -6.12
N ARG A 216 -6.97 -30.07 -7.19
CA ARG A 216 -6.49 -31.14 -8.08
C ARG A 216 -5.27 -30.64 -8.84
N MET A 217 -4.15 -31.36 -8.77
CA MET A 217 -2.92 -30.98 -9.43
C MET A 217 -2.36 -32.12 -10.28
N ASN A 218 -2.31 -31.92 -11.59
CA ASN A 218 -1.57 -32.77 -12.51
C ASN A 218 -0.07 -32.40 -12.50
N LYS A 219 0.76 -33.29 -13.06
CA LYS A 219 2.20 -33.05 -13.20
C LYS A 219 2.45 -31.81 -14.05
N ALA A 220 3.29 -30.90 -13.55
CA ALA A 220 3.72 -29.71 -14.29
C ALA A 220 4.53 -30.09 -15.53
N THR A 221 4.37 -29.33 -16.61
CA THR A 221 5.33 -29.32 -17.72
C THR A 221 6.55 -28.52 -17.28
N MET A 222 7.63 -29.23 -16.96
CA MET A 222 8.89 -28.65 -16.49
C MET A 222 9.74 -28.20 -17.69
N ILE A 223 10.16 -26.94 -17.70
CA ILE A 223 10.94 -26.36 -18.81
C ILE A 223 12.20 -25.70 -18.26
N GLU A 224 13.36 -26.22 -18.70
CA GLU A 224 14.65 -25.61 -18.43
C GLU A 224 14.86 -24.37 -19.32
N VAL A 225 15.38 -23.29 -18.75
CA VAL A 225 15.67 -22.05 -19.46
C VAL A 225 17.03 -21.48 -19.07
N ASP A 226 17.70 -20.83 -20.02
CA ASP A 226 18.86 -19.99 -19.71
C ASP A 226 18.44 -18.83 -18.81
N ASP A 227 19.33 -18.39 -17.91
CA ASP A 227 19.03 -17.29 -16.98
C ASP A 227 19.12 -15.89 -17.62
N ARG A 228 18.56 -15.74 -18.84
CA ARG A 228 18.50 -14.52 -19.66
C ARG A 228 17.05 -14.14 -19.94
N THR A 229 16.74 -12.85 -19.91
CA THR A 229 15.39 -12.31 -20.08
C THR A 229 14.72 -12.77 -21.39
N GLU A 230 15.46 -12.74 -22.50
CA GLU A 230 15.00 -13.14 -23.83
C GLU A 230 14.73 -14.64 -23.92
N ALA A 231 15.45 -15.46 -23.13
CA ALA A 231 15.21 -16.89 -23.07
C ALA A 231 13.89 -17.21 -22.36
N TYR A 232 13.58 -16.53 -21.25
CA TYR A 232 12.26 -16.63 -20.61
C TYR A 232 11.14 -16.24 -21.58
N LEU A 233 11.26 -15.11 -22.28
CA LEU A 233 10.24 -14.67 -23.23
C LEU A 233 10.02 -15.66 -24.38
N ARG A 234 11.10 -16.21 -24.96
CA ARG A 234 11.00 -17.24 -26.02
C ARG A 234 10.29 -18.50 -25.54
N VAL A 235 10.63 -19.00 -24.35
CA VAL A 235 9.94 -20.15 -23.75
C VAL A 235 8.45 -19.84 -23.54
N LEU A 236 8.11 -18.66 -23.04
CA LEU A 236 6.70 -18.28 -22.86
C LEU A 236 5.95 -18.20 -24.19
N GLN A 237 6.57 -17.70 -25.25
CA GLN A 237 5.97 -17.63 -26.59
C GLN A 237 5.74 -19.00 -27.22
N GLN A 238 6.62 -19.96 -26.96
CA GLN A 238 6.58 -21.29 -27.57
C GLN A 238 5.70 -22.27 -26.79
N SER A 239 5.67 -22.16 -25.46
CA SER A 239 5.10 -23.20 -24.59
C SER A 239 3.76 -22.83 -23.99
N VAL A 240 3.39 -21.54 -23.94
CA VAL A 240 2.09 -21.12 -23.39
C VAL A 240 1.01 -21.30 -24.44
N THR A 241 -0.02 -22.05 -24.06
CA THR A 241 -1.19 -22.34 -24.88
C THR A 241 -2.47 -21.72 -24.28
N PRO A 242 -3.57 -21.58 -25.04
CA PRO A 242 -4.82 -21.03 -24.51
C PRO A 242 -5.41 -21.81 -23.32
N ASP A 243 -5.12 -23.10 -23.19
CA ASP A 243 -5.55 -23.97 -22.10
C ASP A 243 -4.60 -23.98 -20.89
N THR A 244 -3.47 -23.27 -20.97
CA THR A 244 -2.54 -23.12 -19.83
C THR A 244 -3.23 -22.39 -18.67
N ASN A 245 -3.28 -23.03 -17.50
CA ASN A 245 -3.94 -22.47 -16.32
C ASN A 245 -3.10 -21.39 -15.64
N ILE A 246 -1.79 -21.62 -15.49
CA ILE A 246 -0.84 -20.72 -14.83
C ILE A 246 0.60 -21.04 -15.27
N VAL A 247 1.45 -20.01 -15.27
CA VAL A 247 2.90 -20.18 -15.44
C VAL A 247 3.64 -19.93 -14.13
N PHE A 248 4.48 -20.87 -13.71
CA PHE A 248 5.34 -20.75 -12.55
C PHE A 248 6.80 -20.57 -12.95
N CYS A 249 7.49 -19.56 -12.41
CA CYS A 249 8.90 -19.29 -12.70
C CYS A 249 9.76 -19.31 -11.41
N VAL A 250 10.77 -20.17 -11.38
CA VAL A 250 11.82 -20.20 -10.34
C VAL A 250 12.99 -19.33 -10.79
N LEU A 251 13.01 -18.08 -10.35
CA LEU A 251 14.03 -17.10 -10.71
C LEU A 251 15.28 -17.28 -9.85
N SER A 252 16.46 -17.19 -10.45
CA SER A 252 17.70 -17.36 -9.69
C SER A 252 18.09 -16.15 -8.82
N SER A 253 17.56 -14.96 -9.07
CA SER A 253 17.91 -13.73 -8.35
C SER A 253 16.75 -12.74 -8.28
N SER A 254 16.89 -11.69 -7.47
CA SER A 254 15.93 -10.57 -7.37
C SER A 254 16.08 -9.53 -8.47
N ARG A 255 16.77 -9.87 -9.58
CA ARG A 255 16.92 -8.98 -10.73
C ARG A 255 15.54 -8.71 -11.35
N LYS A 256 15.21 -7.42 -11.46
CA LYS A 256 13.86 -6.95 -11.78
C LYS A 256 13.51 -7.11 -13.27
N ASP A 257 14.50 -7.00 -14.16
CA ASP A 257 14.34 -7.12 -15.62
C ASP A 257 13.61 -8.42 -16.04
N LYS A 258 14.01 -9.56 -15.46
CA LYS A 258 13.36 -10.86 -15.73
C LYS A 258 11.91 -10.89 -15.25
N TYR A 259 11.68 -10.44 -14.02
CA TYR A 259 10.33 -10.38 -13.44
C TYR A 259 9.42 -9.46 -14.27
N ASP A 260 9.91 -8.29 -14.64
CA ASP A 260 9.18 -7.30 -15.43
C ASP A 260 8.83 -7.84 -16.81
N ALA A 261 9.79 -8.46 -17.51
CA ALA A 261 9.54 -9.03 -18.83
C ALA A 261 8.47 -10.13 -18.79
N ILE A 262 8.58 -11.07 -17.84
CA ILE A 262 7.61 -12.16 -17.65
C ILE A 262 6.22 -11.59 -17.33
N LYS A 263 6.15 -10.65 -16.37
CA LYS A 263 4.88 -10.03 -15.96
C LYS A 263 4.27 -9.19 -17.06
N LYS A 264 5.07 -8.40 -17.77
CA LYS A 264 4.60 -7.61 -18.90
C LYS A 264 3.98 -8.53 -19.94
N TYR A 265 4.73 -9.49 -20.48
CA TYR A 265 4.24 -10.41 -21.50
C TYR A 265 2.96 -11.13 -21.08
N LEU A 266 2.95 -11.75 -19.89
CA LEU A 266 1.84 -12.58 -19.42
C LEU A 266 0.61 -11.79 -18.94
N CYS A 267 0.74 -10.49 -18.66
CA CYS A 267 -0.41 -9.67 -18.26
C CYS A 267 -1.04 -8.93 -19.44
N THR A 268 -0.43 -8.97 -20.63
CA THR A 268 -0.83 -8.07 -21.74
C THR A 268 -0.92 -8.81 -23.07
N ASP A 269 0.21 -9.33 -23.57
CA ASP A 269 0.27 -9.99 -24.88
C ASP A 269 -0.29 -11.43 -24.82
N CYS A 270 -0.01 -12.16 -23.75
CA CYS A 270 -0.49 -13.53 -23.53
C CYS A 270 -1.13 -13.65 -22.14
N PRO A 271 -2.42 -13.31 -21.97
CA PRO A 271 -3.05 -13.04 -20.68
C PRO A 271 -3.27 -14.30 -19.83
N ILE A 272 -2.19 -14.80 -19.22
CA ILE A 272 -2.16 -15.99 -18.37
C ILE A 272 -1.61 -15.60 -16.99
N PRO A 273 -2.27 -16.01 -15.88
CA PRO A 273 -1.75 -15.74 -14.56
C PRO A 273 -0.34 -16.32 -14.35
N SER A 274 0.46 -15.67 -13.52
CA SER A 274 1.84 -16.11 -13.27
C SER A 274 2.29 -16.00 -11.82
N GLN A 275 3.09 -16.99 -11.41
CA GLN A 275 3.71 -17.06 -10.10
C GLN A 275 5.24 -17.05 -10.24
N CYS A 276 5.92 -16.14 -9.56
CA CYS A 276 7.38 -16.10 -9.54
C CYS A 276 7.87 -16.31 -8.11
N VAL A 277 8.96 -17.07 -7.96
CA VAL A 277 9.65 -17.24 -6.67
C VAL A 277 11.15 -17.13 -6.91
N ILE A 278 11.86 -16.52 -5.96
CA ILE A 278 13.33 -16.52 -5.99
C ILE A 278 13.81 -17.85 -5.38
N ALA A 279 14.71 -18.55 -6.05
CA ALA A 279 15.21 -19.87 -5.63
C ALA A 279 15.66 -19.88 -4.15
N ARG A 280 16.39 -18.85 -3.71
CA ARG A 280 16.86 -18.69 -2.32
C ARG A 280 15.75 -18.73 -1.27
N THR A 281 14.52 -18.33 -1.63
CA THR A 281 13.36 -18.33 -0.73
C THR A 281 12.95 -19.75 -0.37
N LEU A 282 13.21 -20.72 -1.25
CA LEU A 282 12.89 -22.14 -1.05
C LEU A 282 14.06 -22.97 -0.52
N SER A 283 15.25 -22.39 -0.41
CA SER A 283 16.47 -23.11 0.00
C SER A 283 16.50 -23.52 1.47
N LYS A 284 15.61 -23.00 2.32
CA LYS A 284 15.54 -23.35 3.75
C LYS A 284 14.48 -24.43 4.00
N PRO A 285 14.87 -25.70 4.28
CA PRO A 285 13.91 -26.81 4.39
C PRO A 285 12.87 -26.59 5.49
N GLN A 286 13.27 -26.03 6.63
CA GLN A 286 12.41 -25.80 7.80
C GLN A 286 11.19 -24.92 7.49
N THR A 287 11.32 -23.99 6.55
CA THR A 287 10.24 -23.05 6.17
C THR A 287 9.61 -23.37 4.81
N ALA A 288 10.19 -24.29 4.04
CA ALA A 288 9.79 -24.57 2.66
C ALA A 288 8.32 -24.99 2.54
N MET A 289 7.81 -25.82 3.45
CA MET A 289 6.40 -26.25 3.45
C MET A 289 5.43 -25.08 3.71
N ALA A 290 5.74 -24.22 4.68
CA ALA A 290 4.90 -23.05 4.98
C ALA A 290 4.89 -22.04 3.82
N ILE A 291 6.03 -21.85 3.17
CA ILE A 291 6.15 -21.01 1.97
C ILE A 291 5.36 -21.63 0.81
N THR A 292 5.51 -22.93 0.58
CA THR A 292 4.82 -23.65 -0.50
C THR A 292 3.30 -23.62 -0.32
N THR A 293 2.82 -23.75 0.93
CA THR A 293 1.39 -23.59 1.27
C THR A 293 0.88 -22.21 0.86
N LYS A 294 1.60 -21.13 1.21
CA LYS A 294 1.23 -19.76 0.81
C LYS A 294 1.26 -19.56 -0.70
N ILE A 295 2.25 -20.15 -1.37
CA ILE A 295 2.37 -20.12 -2.83
C ILE A 295 1.15 -20.82 -3.47
N ALA A 296 0.74 -21.99 -2.98
CA ALA A 296 -0.43 -22.70 -3.50
C ALA A 296 -1.72 -21.89 -3.35
N LEU A 297 -1.93 -21.25 -2.19
CA LEU A 297 -3.04 -20.32 -1.96
C LEU A 297 -3.01 -19.15 -2.95
N GLN A 298 -1.84 -18.54 -3.15
CA GLN A 298 -1.66 -17.43 -4.09
C GLN A 298 -1.92 -17.85 -5.55
N MET A 299 -1.45 -19.03 -5.96
CA MET A 299 -1.73 -19.60 -7.28
C MET A 299 -3.23 -19.81 -7.48
N ASN A 300 -3.93 -20.35 -6.48
CA ASN A 300 -5.39 -20.53 -6.53
C ASN A 300 -6.11 -19.18 -6.76
N CYS A 301 -5.77 -18.14 -6.00
CA CYS A 301 -6.34 -16.80 -6.16
C CYS A 301 -6.10 -16.20 -7.55
N LYS A 302 -4.90 -16.38 -8.09
CA LYS A 302 -4.50 -15.89 -9.42
C LYS A 302 -5.29 -16.53 -10.55
N MET A 303 -5.77 -17.75 -10.34
CA MET A 303 -6.66 -18.45 -11.27
C MET A 303 -8.15 -18.16 -11.02
N GLY A 304 -8.48 -17.24 -10.10
CA GLY A 304 -9.86 -16.89 -9.75
C GLY A 304 -10.50 -17.79 -8.70
N GLY A 305 -9.69 -18.55 -7.95
CA GLY A 305 -10.14 -19.33 -6.81
C GLY A 305 -10.41 -18.47 -5.57
N GLU A 306 -11.20 -19.02 -4.65
CA GLU A 306 -11.71 -18.34 -3.46
C GLU A 306 -11.21 -19.08 -2.22
N LEU A 307 -10.58 -18.38 -1.27
CA LEU A 307 -9.93 -19.03 -0.13
C LEU A 307 -10.87 -19.14 1.07
N TRP A 308 -11.19 -18.00 1.68
CA TRP A 308 -12.04 -17.85 2.84
C TRP A 308 -12.96 -16.64 2.67
N SER A 309 -13.93 -16.50 3.58
CA SER A 309 -14.81 -15.34 3.67
C SER A 309 -15.16 -15.03 5.12
N VAL A 310 -15.82 -13.90 5.33
CA VAL A 310 -16.48 -13.56 6.60
C VAL A 310 -17.94 -13.29 6.34
N GLU A 311 -18.79 -13.42 7.35
CA GLU A 311 -20.21 -13.17 7.21
C GLU A 311 -20.50 -11.67 7.02
N ILE A 312 -21.11 -11.32 5.87
CA ILE A 312 -21.54 -9.95 5.57
C ILE A 312 -23.04 -9.97 5.21
N PRO A 313 -23.92 -9.53 6.13
CA PRO A 313 -25.37 -9.66 5.98
C PRO A 313 -25.99 -8.67 4.97
N LEU A 314 -25.23 -7.67 4.51
CA LEU A 314 -25.70 -6.68 3.53
C LEU A 314 -25.89 -7.33 2.16
N LYS A 315 -27.13 -7.43 1.69
CA LYS A 315 -27.46 -8.03 0.40
C LYS A 315 -27.23 -7.08 -0.77
N GLN A 316 -26.89 -7.64 -1.94
CA GLN A 316 -26.78 -6.94 -3.22
C GLN A 316 -25.88 -5.69 -3.16
N VAL A 317 -24.73 -5.82 -2.47
CA VAL A 317 -23.76 -4.74 -2.30
C VAL A 317 -22.49 -5.03 -3.08
N MET A 318 -22.04 -4.05 -3.86
CA MET A 318 -20.73 -4.05 -4.50
C MET A 318 -19.77 -3.19 -3.68
N ILE A 319 -18.63 -3.76 -3.30
CA ILE A 319 -17.56 -3.05 -2.61
C ILE A 319 -16.47 -2.73 -3.61
N VAL A 320 -16.07 -1.47 -3.68
CA VAL A 320 -15.04 -0.97 -4.59
C VAL A 320 -13.85 -0.45 -3.80
N GLY A 321 -12.64 -0.72 -4.27
CA GLY A 321 -11.39 -0.19 -3.75
C GLY A 321 -10.63 0.53 -4.85
N ILE A 322 -10.09 1.70 -4.52
CA ILE A 322 -9.33 2.52 -5.45
C ILE A 322 -8.06 3.00 -4.75
N ASP A 323 -6.93 2.89 -5.43
CA ASP A 323 -5.65 3.44 -4.99
C ASP A 323 -4.84 3.93 -6.21
N CYS A 324 -3.95 4.90 -5.98
CA CYS A 324 -3.09 5.46 -7.00
C CYS A 324 -1.62 5.18 -6.68
N TYR A 325 -0.91 4.66 -7.67
CA TYR A 325 0.53 4.50 -7.63
C TYR A 325 1.20 5.64 -8.41
N HIS A 326 2.17 6.30 -7.75
CA HIS A 326 3.00 7.35 -8.36
C HIS A 326 4.48 6.98 -8.25
N ASP A 327 5.18 7.01 -9.38
CA ASP A 327 6.65 6.97 -9.39
C ASP A 327 7.19 8.39 -9.60
N THR A 328 7.24 9.15 -8.51
CA THR A 328 7.64 10.56 -8.55
C THR A 328 9.09 10.78 -8.94
N LEU A 329 9.94 9.76 -8.77
CA LEU A 329 11.39 9.84 -8.98
C LEU A 329 11.78 9.56 -10.43
N SER A 330 11.14 8.59 -11.11
CA SER A 330 11.47 8.25 -12.50
C SER A 330 10.71 9.06 -13.54
N GLY A 331 9.80 9.94 -13.11
CA GLY A 331 8.99 10.78 -14.01
C GLY A 331 7.92 10.01 -14.78
N LYS A 332 7.66 8.75 -14.42
CA LYS A 332 6.67 7.88 -15.07
C LYS A 332 5.23 8.33 -14.80
N GLN A 333 4.33 7.84 -15.64
CA GLN A 333 2.89 8.00 -15.52
C GLN A 333 2.36 7.43 -14.20
N SER A 334 1.29 8.02 -13.68
CA SER A 334 0.60 7.50 -12.51
C SER A 334 -0.37 6.40 -12.91
N ILE A 335 -0.59 5.42 -12.06
CA ILE A 335 -1.53 4.32 -12.33
C ILE A 335 -2.60 4.33 -11.24
N ALA A 336 -3.87 4.39 -11.63
CA ALA A 336 -4.99 4.10 -10.74
C ALA A 336 -5.37 2.62 -10.86
N GLY A 337 -5.44 1.93 -9.72
CA GLY A 337 -6.03 0.59 -9.61
C GLY A 337 -7.47 0.71 -9.15
N PHE A 338 -8.38 0.03 -9.83
CA PHE A 338 -9.79 -0.08 -9.48
C PHE A 338 -10.13 -1.56 -9.28
N VAL A 339 -10.68 -1.92 -8.12
CA VAL A 339 -11.06 -3.30 -7.78
C VAL A 339 -12.49 -3.30 -7.24
N ALA A 340 -13.34 -4.20 -7.71
CA ALA A 340 -14.74 -4.30 -7.27
C ALA A 340 -15.13 -5.74 -6.94
N SER A 341 -15.87 -5.97 -5.85
CA SER A 341 -16.41 -7.30 -5.53
C SER A 341 -17.48 -7.70 -6.55
N LEU A 342 -17.52 -8.98 -6.92
CA LEU A 342 -18.43 -9.51 -7.94
C LEU A 342 -19.54 -10.39 -7.40
N ASN A 343 -19.54 -10.71 -6.10
CA ASN A 343 -20.53 -11.59 -5.48
C ASN A 343 -20.82 -11.20 -4.02
N GLN A 344 -21.91 -11.75 -3.49
CA GLN A 344 -22.42 -11.49 -2.14
C GLN A 344 -21.41 -11.77 -1.03
N THR A 345 -20.62 -12.85 -1.16
CA THR A 345 -19.59 -13.25 -0.19
C THR A 345 -18.30 -12.44 -0.32
N MET A 346 -18.20 -11.56 -1.31
CA MET A 346 -17.04 -10.69 -1.58
C MET A 346 -15.74 -11.48 -1.75
N THR A 347 -15.83 -12.64 -2.37
CA THR A 347 -14.72 -13.57 -2.61
C THR A 347 -14.21 -13.50 -4.06
N ARG A 348 -15.05 -13.00 -4.99
CA ARG A 348 -14.69 -12.72 -6.39
C ARG A 348 -14.48 -11.25 -6.61
N TRP A 349 -13.49 -10.92 -7.43
CA TRP A 349 -13.04 -9.55 -7.63
C TRP A 349 -12.85 -9.25 -9.12
N PHE A 350 -13.44 -8.15 -9.57
CA PHE A 350 -13.12 -7.47 -10.81
C PHE A 350 -11.97 -6.50 -10.56
N SER A 351 -11.12 -6.30 -11.55
CA SER A 351 -9.97 -5.43 -11.46
C SER A 351 -9.64 -4.77 -12.80
N ARG A 352 -9.30 -3.48 -12.77
CA ARG A 352 -8.91 -2.69 -13.93
C ARG A 352 -7.95 -1.57 -13.52
N CYS A 353 -7.06 -1.19 -14.43
CA CYS A 353 -6.23 -0.01 -14.27
C CYS A 353 -6.65 1.12 -15.20
N ALA A 354 -6.36 2.34 -14.80
CA ALA A 354 -6.30 3.51 -15.67
C ALA A 354 -4.90 4.12 -15.61
N VAL A 355 -4.30 4.35 -16.78
CA VAL A 355 -3.01 5.06 -16.90
C VAL A 355 -3.30 6.56 -16.95
N GLN A 356 -2.58 7.33 -16.15
CA GLN A 356 -2.85 8.76 -15.94
C GLN A 356 -1.62 9.63 -16.13
N GLY A 357 -1.84 10.95 -16.11
CA GLY A 357 -0.78 11.95 -16.10
C GLY A 357 0.22 11.77 -14.95
N ARG A 358 1.43 12.31 -15.12
CA ARG A 358 2.48 12.27 -14.11
C ARG A 358 2.03 13.00 -12.84
N GLY A 359 2.11 12.32 -11.70
CA GLY A 359 1.75 12.88 -10.39
C GLY A 359 0.26 13.19 -10.19
N GLN A 360 -0.59 12.75 -11.11
CA GLN A 360 -2.03 12.96 -11.04
C GLN A 360 -2.66 12.04 -10.00
N GLU A 361 -3.08 12.60 -8.87
CA GLU A 361 -3.68 11.85 -7.77
C GLU A 361 -5.18 11.56 -7.99
N LEU A 362 -5.91 12.43 -8.69
CA LEU A 362 -7.34 12.24 -8.99
C LEU A 362 -7.55 11.32 -10.18
N VAL A 363 -8.47 10.38 -10.07
CA VAL A 363 -8.66 9.33 -11.08
C VAL A 363 -9.57 9.78 -12.22
N ASP A 364 -9.03 9.74 -13.44
CA ASP A 364 -9.80 9.78 -14.68
C ASP A 364 -10.31 8.38 -15.05
N GLY A 365 -11.51 8.30 -15.63
CA GLY A 365 -12.04 7.04 -16.18
C GLY A 365 -12.71 6.12 -15.16
N LEU A 366 -13.07 6.62 -13.97
CA LEU A 366 -13.83 5.88 -12.96
C LEU A 366 -15.19 5.41 -13.49
N LYS A 367 -15.83 6.22 -14.34
CA LYS A 367 -17.07 5.86 -15.04
C LYS A 367 -16.90 4.58 -15.86
N ALA A 368 -15.85 4.49 -16.66
CA ALA A 368 -15.58 3.32 -17.49
C ALA A 368 -15.24 2.08 -16.66
N CYS A 369 -14.50 2.25 -15.56
CA CYS A 369 -14.17 1.16 -14.64
C CYS A 369 -15.43 0.59 -13.98
N LEU A 370 -16.29 1.47 -13.44
CA LEU A 370 -17.53 1.06 -12.78
C LEU A 370 -18.52 0.43 -13.76
N GLN A 371 -18.63 0.97 -14.98
CA GLN A 371 -19.50 0.42 -16.02
C GLN A 371 -19.13 -1.03 -16.38
N THR A 372 -17.83 -1.33 -16.51
CA THR A 372 -17.37 -2.71 -16.75
C THR A 372 -17.63 -3.60 -15.53
N ALA A 373 -17.34 -3.12 -14.32
CA ALA A 373 -17.60 -3.88 -13.10
C ALA A 373 -19.08 -4.24 -12.92
N LEU A 374 -20.00 -3.32 -13.27
CA LEU A 374 -21.44 -3.58 -13.24
C LEU A 374 -21.89 -4.61 -14.28
N ARG A 375 -21.29 -4.60 -15.48
CA ARG A 375 -21.55 -5.63 -16.50
C ARG A 375 -21.10 -7.01 -16.03
N ASP A 376 -19.92 -7.11 -15.43
CA ASP A 376 -19.41 -8.37 -14.88
C ASP A 376 -20.24 -8.84 -13.69
N TRP A 377 -20.65 -7.92 -12.81
CA TRP A 377 -21.59 -8.24 -11.74
C TRP A 377 -22.89 -8.83 -12.31
N PHE A 378 -23.49 -8.19 -13.32
CA PHE A 378 -24.73 -8.67 -13.94
C PHE A 378 -24.54 -10.05 -14.61
N LYS A 379 -23.39 -10.28 -15.26
CA LYS A 379 -23.05 -11.58 -15.87
C LYS A 379 -23.14 -12.72 -14.85
N TRP A 380 -22.62 -12.51 -13.64
CA TRP A 380 -22.57 -13.52 -12.57
C TRP A 380 -23.84 -13.61 -11.73
N ASN A 381 -24.49 -12.48 -11.44
CA ASN A 381 -25.59 -12.41 -10.48
C ASN A 381 -26.98 -12.33 -11.14
N LYS A 382 -27.05 -11.95 -12.42
CA LYS A 382 -28.30 -11.72 -13.19
C LYS A 382 -29.19 -10.58 -12.67
N TYR A 383 -28.66 -9.76 -11.75
CA TYR A 383 -29.24 -8.51 -11.28
C TYR A 383 -28.11 -7.51 -11.01
N LEU A 384 -28.41 -6.22 -10.96
CA LEU A 384 -27.44 -5.16 -10.62
C LEU A 384 -27.40 -4.91 -9.11
N PRO A 385 -26.27 -4.46 -8.53
CA PRO A 385 -26.19 -4.20 -7.10
C PRO A 385 -27.10 -3.03 -6.70
N SER A 386 -27.84 -3.18 -5.61
CA SER A 386 -28.67 -2.10 -5.05
C SER A 386 -27.86 -1.04 -4.29
N ARG A 387 -26.60 -1.36 -3.98
CA ARG A 387 -25.70 -0.52 -3.18
C ARG A 387 -24.26 -0.67 -3.63
N ILE A 388 -23.54 0.44 -3.65
CA ILE A 388 -22.13 0.50 -4.00
C ILE A 388 -21.40 1.29 -2.91
N ILE A 389 -20.37 0.70 -2.32
CA ILE A 389 -19.54 1.34 -1.29
C ILE A 389 -18.11 1.38 -1.81
N VAL A 390 -17.59 2.58 -1.98
CA VAL A 390 -16.26 2.86 -2.53
C VAL A 390 -15.31 3.23 -1.41
N TYR A 391 -14.18 2.54 -1.30
CA TYR A 391 -13.06 2.90 -0.44
C TYR A 391 -11.91 3.46 -1.29
N ARG A 392 -11.61 4.74 -1.09
CA ARG A 392 -10.62 5.49 -1.85
C ARG A 392 -9.40 5.79 -0.98
N ASP A 393 -8.28 5.15 -1.27
CA ASP A 393 -7.00 5.34 -0.58
C ASP A 393 -6.10 6.32 -1.34
N GLY A 394 -5.13 6.94 -0.66
CA GLY A 394 -4.10 7.77 -1.29
C GLY A 394 -4.46 9.23 -1.53
N VAL A 395 -5.39 9.80 -0.76
CA VAL A 395 -5.84 11.20 -0.94
C VAL A 395 -5.65 12.02 0.35
N GLY A 396 -5.07 13.21 0.22
CA GLY A 396 -4.83 14.14 1.33
C GLY A 396 -6.04 15.01 1.70
N ASP A 397 -6.02 15.61 2.90
CA ASP A 397 -7.10 16.49 3.40
C ASP A 397 -7.39 17.66 2.44
N GLY A 398 -6.34 18.25 1.86
CA GLY A 398 -6.47 19.38 0.94
C GLY A 398 -7.13 19.07 -0.40
N GLN A 399 -7.39 17.80 -0.71
CA GLN A 399 -7.98 17.35 -1.98
C GLN A 399 -9.37 16.75 -1.83
N LEU A 400 -9.92 16.68 -0.60
CA LEU A 400 -11.23 16.07 -0.36
C LEU A 400 -12.33 16.75 -1.17
N ASN A 401 -12.36 18.09 -1.18
CA ASN A 401 -13.34 18.85 -1.96
C ASN A 401 -13.19 18.58 -3.47
N THR A 402 -11.96 18.50 -3.96
CA THR A 402 -11.71 18.19 -5.38
C THR A 402 -12.16 16.78 -5.73
N LEU A 403 -11.93 15.81 -4.85
CA LEU A 403 -12.42 14.43 -5.04
C LEU A 403 -13.94 14.39 -5.09
N VAL A 404 -14.64 15.05 -4.16
CA VAL A 404 -16.11 15.13 -4.16
C VAL A 404 -16.63 15.79 -5.42
N ASN A 405 -15.97 16.84 -5.92
CA ASN A 405 -16.41 17.56 -7.12
C ASN A 405 -16.00 16.90 -8.43
N TYR A 406 -15.09 15.92 -8.43
CA TYR A 406 -14.52 15.34 -9.64
C TYR A 406 -14.69 13.81 -9.77
N GLU A 407 -14.41 13.04 -8.72
CA GLU A 407 -14.52 11.57 -8.76
C GLU A 407 -15.96 11.09 -8.50
N VAL A 408 -16.67 11.71 -7.54
CA VAL A 408 -18.06 11.31 -7.21
C VAL A 408 -19.02 11.48 -8.40
N PRO A 409 -18.99 12.60 -9.16
CA PRO A 409 -19.83 12.75 -10.35
C PRO A 409 -19.61 11.67 -11.40
N GLN A 410 -18.37 11.19 -11.59
CA GLN A 410 -18.11 10.09 -12.53
C GLN A 410 -18.85 8.80 -12.16
N PHE A 411 -18.95 8.48 -10.85
CA PHE A 411 -19.76 7.36 -10.40
C PHE A 411 -21.23 7.61 -10.66
N LEU A 412 -21.75 8.77 -10.27
CA LEU A 412 -23.17 9.12 -10.47
C LEU A 412 -23.57 9.08 -11.94
N ASP A 413 -22.72 9.60 -12.83
CA ASP A 413 -22.93 9.58 -14.27
C ASP A 413 -22.86 8.18 -14.86
N CYS A 414 -22.02 7.30 -14.31
CA CYS A 414 -22.04 5.88 -14.63
C CYS A 414 -23.40 5.28 -14.30
N LEU A 415 -23.90 5.48 -13.08
CA LEU A 415 -25.14 4.87 -12.60
C LEU A 415 -26.35 5.35 -13.41
N LYS A 416 -26.44 6.66 -13.68
CA LYS A 416 -27.47 7.24 -14.56
C LYS A 416 -27.43 6.66 -15.98
N SER A 417 -26.25 6.33 -16.49
CA SER A 417 -26.10 5.79 -17.85
C SER A 417 -26.50 4.32 -18.01
N VAL A 418 -26.67 3.57 -16.91
CA VAL A 418 -27.05 2.15 -16.96
C VAL A 418 -28.54 1.98 -17.26
N GLY A 419 -29.40 2.86 -16.76
CA GLY A 419 -30.84 2.83 -17.03
C GLY A 419 -31.60 3.86 -16.20
N LYS A 420 -32.74 4.35 -16.72
CA LYS A 420 -33.53 5.41 -16.07
C LYS A 420 -34.05 5.04 -14.67
N ASP A 421 -34.35 3.76 -14.46
CA ASP A 421 -34.89 3.25 -13.19
C ASP A 421 -33.81 2.73 -12.23
N TYR A 422 -32.54 2.69 -12.66
CA TYR A 422 -31.45 2.18 -11.84
C TYR A 422 -30.86 3.29 -10.97
N ASN A 423 -31.27 3.33 -9.71
CA ASN A 423 -30.81 4.31 -8.73
C ASN A 423 -30.27 3.63 -7.46
N PRO A 424 -29.09 2.98 -7.53
CA PRO A 424 -28.51 2.33 -6.36
C PRO A 424 -27.97 3.36 -5.38
N ARG A 425 -27.86 2.95 -4.12
CA ARG A 425 -27.24 3.80 -3.09
C ARG A 425 -25.71 3.79 -3.25
N LEU A 426 -25.08 4.95 -3.15
CA LEU A 426 -23.64 5.14 -3.23
C LEU A 426 -23.08 5.72 -1.92
N THR A 427 -22.02 5.11 -1.39
CA THR A 427 -21.16 5.66 -0.33
C THR A 427 -19.73 5.75 -0.83
N VAL A 428 -19.05 6.86 -0.57
CA VAL A 428 -17.62 7.03 -0.84
C VAL A 428 -16.88 7.36 0.46
N ILE A 429 -15.90 6.54 0.79
CA ILE A 429 -15.13 6.57 2.03
C ILE A 429 -13.66 6.76 1.68
N VAL A 430 -13.07 7.85 2.11
CA VAL A 430 -11.63 8.10 1.98
C VAL A 430 -10.88 7.37 3.09
N VAL A 431 -9.87 6.59 2.73
CA VAL A 431 -9.02 5.79 3.62
C VAL A 431 -7.67 6.47 3.78
N LYS A 432 -7.26 6.75 5.02
CA LYS A 432 -5.97 7.40 5.32
C LYS A 432 -5.13 6.53 6.24
N LYS A 433 -4.05 5.98 5.66
CA LYS A 433 -3.07 5.15 6.38
C LYS A 433 -1.94 5.96 7.03
N ARG A 434 -1.68 7.19 6.61
CA ARG A 434 -0.55 8.00 7.14
C ARG A 434 -1.09 9.07 8.07
N VAL A 435 -1.39 8.67 9.30
CA VAL A 435 -1.93 9.55 10.34
C VAL A 435 -0.96 9.70 11.50
N ASN A 436 -0.94 10.89 12.11
CA ASN A 436 -0.12 11.19 13.29
C ASN A 436 -0.77 10.68 14.59
N THR A 437 -2.10 10.57 14.61
CA THR A 437 -2.88 10.09 15.75
C THR A 437 -2.44 8.70 16.21
N ARG A 438 -2.25 8.52 17.52
CA ARG A 438 -1.96 7.24 18.16
C ARG A 438 -2.91 7.07 19.33
N PHE A 439 -3.41 5.85 19.49
CA PHE A 439 -4.30 5.47 20.57
C PHE A 439 -3.60 4.45 21.46
N PHE A 440 -3.89 4.50 22.76
CA PHE A 440 -3.36 3.58 23.75
C PHE A 440 -4.53 3.06 24.59
N ALA A 441 -4.52 1.77 24.90
CA ALA A 441 -5.45 1.16 25.83
C ALA A 441 -4.82 1.13 27.22
N ARG A 442 -5.59 1.49 28.24
CA ARG A 442 -5.18 1.36 29.65
C ARG A 442 -5.69 0.03 30.18
N CYS A 443 -4.80 -0.92 30.43
CA CYS A 443 -5.16 -2.26 30.89
C CYS A 443 -4.33 -2.61 32.13
N GLY A 444 -4.97 -2.77 33.29
CA GLY A 444 -4.28 -3.15 34.52
C GLY A 444 -3.23 -2.13 35.00
N GLY A 445 -3.45 -0.83 34.72
CA GLY A 445 -2.51 0.25 35.06
C GLY A 445 -1.44 0.52 34.00
N GLU A 446 -1.18 -0.41 33.09
CA GLU A 446 -0.19 -0.29 32.02
C GLU A 446 -0.81 0.27 30.71
N LEU A 447 0.01 0.98 29.93
CA LEU A 447 -0.36 1.44 28.60
C LEU A 447 0.01 0.38 27.56
N LYS A 448 -0.98 -0.10 26.81
CA LYS A 448 -0.80 -1.11 25.76
C LYS A 448 -1.33 -0.61 24.44
N ASN A 449 -0.95 -1.30 23.37
CA ASN A 449 -1.59 -1.08 22.08
C ASN A 449 -3.07 -1.47 22.19
N PRO A 450 -4.00 -0.66 21.65
CA PRO A 450 -5.40 -1.06 21.56
C PRO A 450 -5.53 -2.37 20.78
N PRO A 451 -6.46 -3.25 21.17
CA PRO A 451 -6.69 -4.50 20.45
C PRO A 451 -7.22 -4.23 19.03
N PRO A 452 -6.96 -5.13 18.08
CA PRO A 452 -7.64 -5.16 16.78
C PRO A 452 -9.16 -5.07 16.94
N GLY A 453 -9.81 -4.25 16.12
CA GLY A 453 -11.22 -3.93 16.22
C GLY A 453 -11.52 -2.70 17.07
N THR A 454 -10.52 -2.01 17.64
CA THR A 454 -10.78 -0.74 18.33
C THR A 454 -11.27 0.32 17.33
N VAL A 455 -12.45 0.88 17.58
CA VAL A 455 -13.09 1.96 16.84
C VAL A 455 -13.13 3.22 17.71
N VAL A 456 -12.74 4.35 17.12
CA VAL A 456 -12.80 5.66 17.75
C VAL A 456 -13.52 6.62 16.81
N ASP A 457 -14.68 7.11 17.24
CA ASP A 457 -15.57 8.02 16.50
C ASP A 457 -16.04 9.22 17.33
N VAL A 458 -15.39 9.46 18.47
CA VAL A 458 -15.67 10.56 19.41
C VAL A 458 -14.38 11.29 19.79
N GLU A 459 -14.51 12.55 20.24
CA GLU A 459 -13.45 13.44 20.78
C GLU A 459 -12.33 13.86 19.81
N VAL A 460 -11.80 12.93 19.02
CA VAL A 460 -10.63 13.13 18.14
C VAL A 460 -11.01 13.16 16.65
N THR A 461 -12.30 13.06 16.37
CA THR A 461 -12.93 13.22 15.05
C THR A 461 -13.15 14.70 14.73
N ARG A 462 -13.41 15.04 13.47
CA ARG A 462 -13.70 16.43 13.11
C ARG A 462 -15.21 16.69 13.21
N PRO A 463 -15.68 17.75 13.89
CA PRO A 463 -17.11 18.03 14.04
C PRO A 463 -17.87 18.14 12.71
N GLU A 464 -17.20 18.62 11.66
CA GLU A 464 -17.77 18.82 10.34
C GLU A 464 -17.77 17.55 9.47
N TRP A 465 -17.08 16.48 9.89
CA TRP A 465 -16.90 15.28 9.08
C TRP A 465 -17.66 14.10 9.66
N TYR A 466 -18.13 13.23 8.77
CA TYR A 466 -18.49 11.87 9.15
C TYR A 466 -17.24 10.99 9.07
N ASP A 467 -16.40 11.06 10.11
CA ASP A 467 -15.15 10.32 10.18
C ASP A 467 -15.00 9.43 11.42
N PHE A 468 -14.12 8.43 11.32
CA PHE A 468 -13.81 7.50 12.40
C PHE A 468 -12.44 6.86 12.19
N PHE A 469 -11.88 6.29 13.25
CA PHE A 469 -10.64 5.53 13.21
C PHE A 469 -10.90 4.06 13.53
N ILE A 470 -10.15 3.16 12.88
CA ILE A 470 -10.12 1.75 13.25
C ILE A 470 -8.66 1.32 13.42
N VAL A 471 -8.37 0.67 14.55
CA VAL A 471 -7.17 -0.14 14.75
C VAL A 471 -7.50 -1.56 14.29
N SER A 472 -7.17 -1.90 13.04
CA SER A 472 -7.55 -3.22 12.49
C SER A 472 -6.50 -4.30 12.66
N GLN A 473 -5.21 -3.95 12.54
CA GLN A 473 -4.11 -4.92 12.59
C GLN A 473 -3.49 -5.03 13.99
N ALA A 474 -2.99 -6.22 14.32
CA ALA A 474 -2.08 -6.40 15.45
C ALA A 474 -0.65 -6.04 15.05
N VAL A 475 0.12 -5.42 15.96
CA VAL A 475 1.56 -5.16 15.77
C VAL A 475 2.36 -5.82 16.88
N ARG A 476 3.48 -6.45 16.51
CA ARG A 476 4.37 -7.11 17.48
C ARG A 476 5.29 -6.12 18.20
N ASN A 477 5.70 -5.05 17.51
CA ASN A 477 6.68 -4.09 18.00
C ASN A 477 6.21 -2.66 17.71
N GLY A 478 6.48 -1.76 18.65
CA GLY A 478 6.13 -0.35 18.55
C GLY A 478 4.65 -0.05 18.78
N CYS A 479 4.26 1.19 18.50
CA CYS A 479 2.87 1.64 18.61
C CYS A 479 2.06 1.33 17.35
N VAL A 480 0.86 0.79 17.53
CA VAL A 480 -0.07 0.58 16.42
C VAL A 480 -0.54 1.92 15.86
N ALA A 481 -0.57 2.02 14.53
CA ALA A 481 -1.09 3.19 13.84
C ALA A 481 -2.51 2.88 13.36
N PRO A 482 -3.53 3.63 13.81
CA PRO A 482 -4.89 3.45 13.32
C PRO A 482 -4.98 3.78 11.83
N THR A 483 -6.09 3.41 11.21
CA THR A 483 -6.51 3.92 9.90
C THR A 483 -7.67 4.86 10.10
N HIS A 484 -7.61 6.03 9.49
CA HIS A 484 -8.67 7.03 9.51
C HIS A 484 -9.55 6.88 8.28
N TYR A 485 -10.86 6.94 8.47
CA TYR A 485 -11.87 6.80 7.45
C TYR A 485 -12.76 8.03 7.49
N ASN A 486 -12.96 8.67 6.33
CA ASN A 486 -13.86 9.82 6.20
C ASN A 486 -14.91 9.51 5.14
N VAL A 487 -16.18 9.49 5.52
CA VAL A 487 -17.32 9.32 4.61
C VAL A 487 -17.65 10.68 4.00
N ILE A 488 -17.23 10.86 2.76
CA ILE A 488 -17.31 12.15 2.04
C ILE A 488 -18.56 12.27 1.16
N TYR A 489 -19.23 11.15 0.90
CA TYR A 489 -20.50 11.09 0.18
C TYR A 489 -21.28 9.87 0.65
N ASP A 490 -22.54 10.04 1.05
CA ASP A 490 -23.38 8.92 1.47
C ASP A 490 -24.85 9.11 1.11
N THR A 491 -25.38 8.17 0.33
CA THR A 491 -26.83 8.00 0.08
C THR A 491 -27.33 6.66 0.63
N SER A 492 -26.48 5.93 1.34
CA SER A 492 -26.71 4.55 1.76
C SER A 492 -27.69 4.42 2.93
N LYS A 493 -27.85 5.47 3.75
CA LYS A 493 -28.65 5.45 4.98
C LYS A 493 -28.23 4.31 5.95
N LEU A 494 -26.97 3.86 5.88
CA LEU A 494 -26.45 2.93 6.89
C LEU A 494 -26.18 3.71 8.17
N LYS A 495 -26.45 3.08 9.32
CA LYS A 495 -26.02 3.62 10.60
C LYS A 495 -24.48 3.63 10.66
N PRO A 496 -23.85 4.60 11.35
CA PRO A 496 -22.40 4.64 11.47
C PRO A 496 -21.76 3.35 11.93
N ASP A 497 -22.37 2.66 12.92
CA ASP A 497 -21.93 1.36 13.40
C ASP A 497 -21.85 0.30 12.27
N HIS A 498 -22.81 0.28 11.34
CA HIS A 498 -22.80 -0.67 10.23
C HIS A 498 -21.65 -0.40 9.25
N VAL A 499 -21.34 0.86 8.97
CA VAL A 499 -20.21 1.24 8.10
C VAL A 499 -18.89 0.86 8.77
N GLN A 500 -18.74 1.12 10.07
CA GLN A 500 -17.55 0.76 10.84
C GLN A 500 -17.33 -0.76 10.89
N ARG A 501 -18.38 -1.54 11.19
CA ARG A 501 -18.32 -3.01 11.21
C ARG A 501 -18.04 -3.60 9.84
N LEU A 502 -18.67 -3.08 8.78
CA LEU A 502 -18.37 -3.49 7.41
C LEU A 502 -16.90 -3.21 7.05
N THR A 503 -16.40 -2.01 7.39
CA THR A 503 -15.00 -1.63 7.16
C THR A 503 -14.06 -2.61 7.84
N TYR A 504 -14.33 -2.98 9.10
CA TYR A 504 -13.53 -3.96 9.83
C TYR A 504 -13.62 -5.36 9.22
N LYS A 505 -14.81 -5.84 8.84
CA LYS A 505 -15.00 -7.12 8.13
C LYS A 505 -14.17 -7.20 6.86
N LEU A 506 -14.15 -6.13 6.06
CA LEU A 506 -13.35 -6.08 4.82
C LEU A 506 -11.83 -6.15 5.06
N CYS A 507 -11.33 -5.81 6.25
CA CYS A 507 -9.93 -5.99 6.61
C CYS A 507 -9.53 -7.47 6.78
N HIS A 508 -10.50 -8.40 6.80
CA HIS A 508 -10.26 -9.84 6.88
C HIS A 508 -10.16 -10.52 5.49
N MET A 509 -10.53 -9.80 4.43
CA MET A 509 -10.81 -10.37 3.11
C MET A 509 -9.60 -10.33 2.14
N TYR A 510 -8.39 -10.10 2.65
CA TYR A 510 -7.17 -10.01 1.82
C TYR A 510 -6.42 -11.34 1.76
N TYR A 511 -6.48 -12.02 0.61
CA TYR A 511 -6.04 -13.41 0.46
C TYR A 511 -4.54 -13.68 0.53
N ASN A 512 -3.70 -12.65 0.44
CA ASN A 512 -2.25 -12.83 0.55
C ASN A 512 -1.76 -12.81 2.02
N TRP A 513 -2.67 -12.63 2.98
CA TRP A 513 -2.36 -12.61 4.41
C TRP A 513 -3.51 -13.24 5.21
N SER A 514 -3.26 -14.39 5.85
CA SER A 514 -4.23 -15.09 6.71
C SER A 514 -4.37 -14.41 8.09
N GLY A 515 -4.72 -13.13 8.06
CA GLY A 515 -4.89 -12.28 9.23
C GLY A 515 -5.56 -10.96 8.88
N VAL A 516 -5.84 -10.13 9.89
CA VAL A 516 -6.47 -8.82 9.67
C VAL A 516 -5.43 -7.82 9.20
N ILE A 517 -5.68 -7.17 8.05
CA ILE A 517 -4.80 -6.14 7.50
C ILE A 517 -5.24 -4.73 7.89
N ARG A 518 -4.35 -3.76 7.66
CA ARG A 518 -4.53 -2.36 8.07
C ARG A 518 -5.72 -1.62 7.42
N VAL A 519 -6.08 -2.02 6.21
CA VAL A 519 -7.12 -1.38 5.40
C VAL A 519 -8.03 -2.42 4.77
N PRO A 520 -9.23 -2.05 4.30
CA PRO A 520 -10.09 -2.97 3.58
C PRO A 520 -9.35 -3.68 2.44
N ALA A 521 -9.57 -4.98 2.31
CA ALA A 521 -9.06 -5.80 1.22
C ALA A 521 -9.19 -5.17 -0.18
N PRO A 522 -10.33 -4.57 -0.59
CA PRO A 522 -10.44 -3.90 -1.88
C PRO A 522 -9.39 -2.79 -2.10
N CYS A 523 -9.08 -1.96 -1.09
CA CYS A 523 -8.00 -0.96 -1.19
C CYS A 523 -6.63 -1.63 -1.32
N GLN A 524 -6.38 -2.68 -0.55
CA GLN A 524 -5.10 -3.40 -0.60
C GLN A 524 -4.91 -4.11 -1.95
N TYR A 525 -5.99 -4.63 -2.54
CA TYR A 525 -5.98 -5.19 -3.89
C TYR A 525 -5.73 -4.12 -4.95
N ALA A 526 -6.43 -2.98 -4.89
CA ALA A 526 -6.20 -1.85 -5.78
C ALA A 526 -4.75 -1.33 -5.71
N HIS A 527 -4.20 -1.23 -4.50
CA HIS A 527 -2.79 -0.90 -4.27
C HIS A 527 -1.85 -1.90 -4.96
N LYS A 528 -2.06 -3.20 -4.77
CA LYS A 528 -1.21 -4.24 -5.38
C LYS A 528 -1.27 -4.23 -6.90
N LEU A 529 -2.47 -4.04 -7.45
CA LEU A 529 -2.68 -3.91 -8.88
C LEU A 529 -1.96 -2.66 -9.43
N ALA A 530 -2.21 -1.49 -8.85
CA ALA A 530 -1.60 -0.22 -9.28
C ALA A 530 -0.07 -0.29 -9.16
N PHE A 531 0.44 -0.87 -8.07
CA PHE A 531 1.86 -1.07 -7.85
C PHE A 531 2.48 -1.99 -8.90
N LEU A 532 1.88 -3.17 -9.17
CA LEU A 532 2.41 -4.10 -10.18
C LEU A 532 2.45 -3.44 -11.57
N VAL A 533 1.37 -2.75 -11.95
CA VAL A 533 1.31 -2.09 -13.25
C VAL A 533 2.28 -0.92 -13.33
N GLY A 534 2.33 -0.08 -12.31
CA GLY A 534 3.20 1.09 -12.27
C GLY A 534 4.68 0.75 -12.16
N GLN A 535 5.05 -0.37 -11.54
CA GLN A 535 6.43 -0.79 -11.39
C GLN A 535 6.92 -1.70 -12.52
N SER A 536 6.10 -2.62 -13.04
CA SER A 536 6.58 -3.71 -13.88
C SER A 536 5.95 -3.80 -15.28
N ILE A 537 4.68 -3.43 -15.43
CA ILE A 537 3.96 -3.64 -16.71
C ILE A 537 3.97 -2.37 -17.56
N HIS A 538 3.78 -1.20 -16.94
CA HIS A 538 3.75 0.13 -17.55
C HIS A 538 2.73 0.32 -18.69
N ARG A 539 1.70 -0.52 -18.74
CA ARG A 539 0.53 -0.41 -19.64
C ARG A 539 -0.68 -1.10 -19.02
N GLU A 540 -1.88 -0.81 -19.54
CA GLU A 540 -3.10 -1.48 -19.08
C GLU A 540 -3.00 -3.00 -19.31
N PRO A 541 -3.22 -3.82 -18.26
CA PRO A 541 -3.32 -5.26 -18.41
C PRO A 541 -4.53 -5.68 -19.25
N ASN A 542 -4.44 -6.85 -19.86
CA ASN A 542 -5.50 -7.41 -20.70
C ASN A 542 -6.76 -7.71 -19.88
N LEU A 543 -7.93 -7.35 -20.42
CA LEU A 543 -9.22 -7.51 -19.76
C LEU A 543 -9.59 -8.98 -19.49
N LEU A 544 -8.98 -9.96 -20.16
CA LEU A 544 -9.19 -11.39 -19.88
C LEU A 544 -8.71 -11.80 -18.47
N LEU A 545 -7.89 -10.98 -17.81
CA LEU A 545 -7.45 -11.19 -16.43
C LEU A 545 -8.31 -10.43 -15.40
N SER A 546 -9.26 -9.61 -15.85
CA SER A 546 -9.96 -8.66 -14.99
C SER A 546 -10.79 -9.32 -13.88
N ASP A 547 -11.26 -10.55 -14.06
CA ASP A 547 -12.05 -11.30 -13.07
C ASP A 547 -11.18 -12.15 -12.10
N ARG A 548 -9.86 -11.91 -12.06
CA ARG A 548 -8.90 -12.67 -11.25
C ARG A 548 -7.99 -11.75 -10.46
N LEU A 549 -7.47 -12.28 -9.35
CA LEU A 549 -6.45 -11.62 -8.53
C LEU A 549 -5.03 -11.88 -9.08
N TYR A 550 -4.82 -11.75 -10.40
CA TYR A 550 -3.57 -12.09 -11.09
C TYR A 550 -2.35 -11.29 -10.61
N TYR A 551 -2.60 -10.13 -10.00
CA TYR A 551 -1.61 -9.18 -9.49
C TYR A 551 -1.10 -9.48 -8.08
N LEU A 552 -1.57 -10.55 -7.44
CA LEU A 552 -1.14 -10.92 -6.09
C LEU A 552 0.31 -11.37 -5.96
#